data_AF-A0A3Q2D5B2-F1
#
_entry.id   AF-A0A3Q2D5B2-F1
#
_cell.length_a   1.000
_cell.length_b   1.000
_cell.length_c   1.000
_cell.angle_alpha   90.00
_cell.angle_beta   90.00
_cell.angle_gamma   90.00
#
_symmetry.space_group_name_H-M   'P 1'
#
loop_
_entity.id
_entity.type
_entity.pdbx_description
1 polymer ?
#
loop_
_entity_poly.entity_id
_entity_poly.type
_entity_poly.pdbx_seq_one_letter_code
_entity_poly.pdbx_strand_id
1 'polypeptide(L)'
;MVQFRFLGILMAVAIRTKKPLDLHLAPWVWKQLCCMPLAEADLEEVDLLTYRTLQGILHLENSGITADNFHVMIPLDSFMAHSADGRLVPVVPRGQSISLTFSNRTEYVERALDYRLHEMDSQVDAVREGMATIIPVPLLSLLTAQQLEQLVCGLPEVSVEMLKKLVRYRDITENHQLIRWFWESLEEFTNEERVLFLRFVSGRSRLPSNPADISQKFQIIKVDRVRHHSEDL
;
A
#
# COMPACT_ATOMS: atom_id res chain seq x y z
N MET A 1 18.20 7.52 6.08
CA MET A 1 18.14 6.56 7.22
C MET A 1 17.35 7.07 8.40
N VAL A 2 17.66 8.23 9.01
CA VAL A 2 16.93 8.75 10.20
C VAL A 2 15.41 8.89 9.98
N GLN A 3 15.00 9.38 8.82
CA GLN A 3 13.57 9.53 8.47
C GLN A 3 12.83 8.18 8.38
N PHE A 4 13.47 7.13 7.85
CA PHE A 4 12.88 5.78 7.79
C PHE A 4 12.74 5.16 9.18
N ARG A 5 13.74 5.33 10.04
CA ARG A 5 13.64 4.92 11.44
C ARG A 5 12.50 5.64 12.16
N PHE A 6 12.35 6.94 11.92
CA PHE A 6 11.24 7.70 12.47
C PHE A 6 9.87 7.22 11.95
N LEU A 7 9.74 6.90 10.66
CA LEU A 7 8.53 6.27 10.10
C LEU A 7 8.21 4.97 10.83
N GLY A 8 9.21 4.12 11.08
CA GLY A 8 9.05 2.90 11.87
C GLY A 8 8.52 3.15 13.28
N ILE A 9 9.03 4.18 13.96
CA ILE A 9 8.53 4.60 15.28
C ILE A 9 7.05 5.02 15.18
N LEU A 10 6.68 5.82 14.18
CA LEU A 10 5.29 6.24 13.97
C LEU A 10 4.36 5.05 13.73
N MET A 11 4.76 4.09 12.89
CA MET A 11 4.00 2.85 12.67
C MET A 11 3.80 2.09 13.97
N ALA A 12 4.85 1.95 14.78
CA ALA A 12 4.76 1.28 16.07
C ALA A 12 3.83 2.01 17.07
N VAL A 13 3.89 3.35 17.11
CA VAL A 13 2.97 4.18 17.90
C VAL A 13 1.53 3.97 17.44
N ALA A 14 1.27 3.92 16.13
CA ALA A 14 -0.06 3.68 15.57
C ALA A 14 -0.65 2.35 16.04
N ILE A 15 0.15 1.28 15.96
CA ILE A 15 -0.23 -0.07 16.42
C ILE A 15 -0.50 -0.09 17.93
N ARG A 16 0.33 0.59 18.74
CA ARG A 16 0.20 0.62 20.20
C ARG A 16 -0.98 1.48 20.66
N THR A 17 -1.20 2.62 20.02
CA THR A 17 -2.25 3.59 20.39
C THR A 17 -3.59 3.31 19.73
N LYS A 18 -3.64 2.34 18.80
CA LYS A 18 -4.83 2.01 17.98
C LYS A 18 -5.34 3.21 17.17
N LYS A 19 -4.41 4.07 16.75
CA LYS A 19 -4.66 5.22 15.89
C LYS A 19 -3.99 4.97 14.54
N PRO A 20 -4.75 4.50 13.54
CA PRO A 20 -4.16 4.14 12.25
C PRO A 20 -3.57 5.33 11.50
N LEU A 21 -2.51 5.08 10.73
CA LEU A 21 -1.91 6.04 9.81
C LEU A 21 -2.52 5.93 8.42
N ASP A 22 -2.59 7.03 7.69
CA ASP A 22 -3.02 7.01 6.28
C ASP A 22 -1.77 6.84 5.39
N LEU A 23 -1.25 5.61 5.31
CA LEU A 23 -0.10 5.26 4.49
C LEU A 23 -0.50 4.42 3.28
N HIS A 24 0.03 4.79 2.12
CA HIS A 24 -0.16 4.10 0.85
C HIS A 24 1.19 3.57 0.34
N LEU A 25 1.67 2.50 0.97
CA LEU A 25 2.91 1.84 0.57
C LEU A 25 2.62 0.74 -0.45
N ALA A 26 3.59 0.47 -1.32
CA ALA A 26 3.52 -0.65 -2.25
C ALA A 26 3.41 -1.99 -1.49
N PRO A 27 2.60 -2.96 -1.98
CA PRO A 27 2.32 -4.22 -1.28
C PRO A 27 3.56 -4.97 -0.79
N TRP A 28 4.61 -5.03 -1.62
CA TRP A 28 5.86 -5.70 -1.30
C TRP A 28 6.64 -5.09 -0.10
N VAL A 29 6.39 -3.83 0.25
CA VAL A 29 7.05 -3.18 1.40
C VAL A 29 6.55 -3.83 2.68
N TRP A 30 5.26 -4.17 2.75
CA TRP A 30 4.68 -4.90 3.87
C TRP A 30 5.25 -6.31 3.98
N LYS A 31 5.54 -6.97 2.86
CA LYS A 31 6.25 -8.26 2.84
C LYS A 31 7.66 -8.14 3.43
N GLN A 32 8.45 -7.16 2.97
CA GLN A 32 9.80 -6.93 3.49
C GLN A 32 9.77 -6.56 4.99
N LEU A 33 8.80 -5.74 5.43
CA LEU A 33 8.57 -5.44 6.86
C LEU A 33 8.15 -6.64 7.70
N CYS A 34 7.79 -7.77 7.09
CA CYS A 34 7.56 -9.05 7.77
C CYS A 34 8.71 -10.06 7.56
N CYS A 35 9.82 -9.66 6.90
CA CYS A 35 10.87 -10.57 6.43
C CYS A 35 10.36 -11.68 5.50
N MET A 36 9.30 -11.41 4.73
CA MET A 36 8.83 -12.33 3.71
C MET A 36 9.68 -12.17 2.45
N PRO A 37 10.10 -13.28 1.81
CA PRO A 37 10.85 -13.20 0.56
C PRO A 37 9.98 -12.59 -0.55
N LEU A 38 10.61 -11.79 -1.39
CA LEU A 38 10.01 -11.26 -2.59
C LEU A 38 10.24 -12.21 -3.78
N ALA A 39 9.34 -12.14 -4.76
CA ALA A 39 9.35 -12.91 -5.99
C ALA A 39 9.12 -11.97 -7.19
N GLU A 40 9.34 -12.49 -8.40
CA GLU A 40 9.16 -11.71 -9.64
C GLU A 40 7.76 -11.13 -9.81
N ALA A 41 6.73 -11.84 -9.31
CA ALA A 41 5.35 -11.37 -9.32
C ALA A 41 5.15 -10.10 -8.49
N ASP A 42 5.95 -9.89 -7.43
CA ASP A 42 5.91 -8.65 -6.64
C ASP A 42 6.45 -7.47 -7.45
N LEU A 43 7.48 -7.70 -8.29
CA LEU A 43 7.97 -6.66 -9.21
C LEU A 43 6.95 -6.38 -10.32
N GLU A 44 6.28 -7.41 -10.86
CA GLU A 44 5.23 -7.24 -11.86
C GLU A 44 4.08 -6.36 -11.33
N GLU A 45 3.68 -6.56 -10.08
CA GLU A 45 2.62 -5.77 -9.42
C GLU A 45 3.02 -4.30 -9.22
N VAL A 46 4.27 -4.04 -8.86
CA VAL A 46 4.73 -2.68 -8.49
C VAL A 46 5.29 -1.90 -9.68
N ASP A 47 5.96 -2.57 -10.62
CA ASP A 47 6.65 -1.97 -11.75
C ASP A 47 6.56 -2.89 -12.99
N LEU A 48 5.34 -2.93 -13.55
CA LEU A 48 5.02 -3.70 -14.74
C LEU A 48 5.91 -3.38 -15.94
N LEU A 49 6.35 -2.13 -16.07
CA LEU A 49 7.19 -1.72 -17.19
C LEU A 49 8.57 -2.36 -17.10
N THR A 50 9.25 -2.24 -15.95
CA THR A 50 10.55 -2.87 -15.73
C THR A 50 10.44 -4.39 -15.89
N TYR A 51 9.42 -5.00 -15.30
CA TYR A 51 9.19 -6.44 -15.43
C TYR A 51 9.06 -6.86 -16.91
N ARG A 52 8.21 -6.17 -17.69
CA ARG A 52 8.04 -6.44 -19.13
C ARG A 52 9.32 -6.26 -19.93
N THR A 53 10.11 -5.23 -19.63
CA THR A 53 11.41 -5.02 -20.27
C THR A 53 12.36 -6.20 -20.01
N LEU A 54 12.45 -6.67 -18.76
CA LEU A 54 13.28 -7.82 -18.41
C LEU A 54 12.80 -9.10 -19.08
N GLN A 55 11.49 -9.36 -19.09
CA GLN A 55 10.90 -10.51 -19.78
C GLN A 55 11.13 -10.46 -21.29
N GLY A 56 11.07 -9.26 -21.89
CA GLY A 56 11.38 -9.04 -23.30
C GLY A 56 12.84 -9.34 -23.66
N ILE A 57 13.78 -9.06 -22.75
CA ILE A 57 15.20 -9.43 -22.92
C ILE A 57 15.40 -10.94 -22.76
N LEU A 58 14.67 -11.59 -21.86
CA LEU A 58 14.79 -13.01 -21.58
C LEU A 58 14.24 -13.87 -22.74
N HIS A 59 13.00 -13.59 -23.16
CA HIS A 59 12.21 -14.41 -24.09
C HIS A 59 12.22 -13.88 -25.52
N LEU A 60 13.36 -14.00 -26.19
CA LEU A 60 13.56 -13.51 -27.57
C LEU A 60 13.08 -14.45 -28.68
N GLU A 61 12.60 -15.65 -28.35
CA GLU A 61 12.38 -16.76 -29.29
C GLU A 61 11.43 -16.44 -30.45
N ASN A 62 10.47 -15.52 -30.25
CA ASN A 62 9.50 -15.10 -31.26
C ASN A 62 9.74 -13.68 -31.80
N SER A 63 10.86 -13.05 -31.44
CA SER A 63 11.13 -11.64 -31.76
C SER A 63 11.96 -11.42 -33.02
N GLY A 64 12.54 -12.48 -33.60
CA GLY A 64 13.50 -12.36 -34.70
C GLY A 64 14.85 -11.75 -34.29
N ILE A 65 15.06 -11.57 -32.97
CA ILE A 65 16.31 -11.05 -32.41
C ILE A 65 17.33 -12.18 -32.33
N THR A 66 18.49 -11.96 -32.94
CA THR A 66 19.64 -12.86 -32.98
C THR A 66 20.83 -12.18 -32.32
N ALA A 67 21.95 -12.90 -32.16
CA ALA A 67 23.17 -12.30 -31.64
C ALA A 67 23.66 -11.10 -32.48
N ASP A 68 23.46 -11.13 -33.80
CA ASP A 68 23.95 -10.11 -34.73
C ASP A 68 23.19 -8.77 -34.64
N ASN A 69 21.90 -8.81 -34.30
CA ASN A 69 21.04 -7.62 -34.20
C ASN A 69 20.68 -7.23 -32.76
N PHE A 70 21.18 -7.96 -31.76
CA PHE A 70 20.83 -7.80 -30.35
C PHE A 70 21.03 -6.36 -29.85
N HIS A 71 22.21 -5.77 -30.10
CA HIS A 71 22.54 -4.40 -29.66
C HIS A 71 21.75 -3.30 -30.38
N VAL A 72 21.16 -3.61 -31.54
CA VAL A 72 20.29 -2.67 -32.26
C VAL A 72 18.88 -2.68 -31.65
N MET A 73 18.44 -3.85 -31.18
CA MET A 73 17.07 -4.06 -30.69
C MET A 73 16.94 -3.83 -29.18
N ILE A 74 17.99 -4.11 -28.41
CA ILE A 74 18.05 -3.93 -26.96
C ILE A 74 19.03 -2.79 -26.66
N PRO A 75 18.55 -1.57 -26.33
CA PRO A 75 19.39 -0.40 -26.12
C PRO A 75 20.02 -0.39 -24.71
N LEU A 76 20.68 -1.49 -24.35
CA LEU A 76 21.43 -1.65 -23.09
C LEU A 76 22.83 -2.15 -23.41
N ASP A 77 23.84 -1.36 -23.04
CA ASP A 77 25.22 -1.65 -23.40
C ASP A 77 25.89 -2.64 -22.44
N SER A 78 25.48 -2.65 -21.17
CA SER A 78 26.20 -3.34 -20.10
C SER A 78 25.27 -3.79 -18.97
N PHE A 79 25.82 -4.41 -17.92
CA PHE A 79 25.07 -4.86 -16.74
C PHE A 79 24.70 -3.69 -15.82
N MET A 80 23.96 -2.75 -16.38
CA MET A 80 23.48 -1.54 -15.75
C MET A 80 21.96 -1.47 -15.90
N ALA A 81 21.25 -1.14 -14.83
CA ALA A 81 19.80 -0.97 -14.84
C ALA A 81 19.41 0.39 -14.25
N HIS A 82 18.19 0.84 -14.56
CA HIS A 82 17.63 2.02 -13.89
C HIS A 82 17.12 1.62 -12.50
N SER A 83 17.61 2.34 -11.51
CA SER A 83 17.10 2.35 -10.14
C SER A 83 15.71 3.00 -10.08
N ALA A 84 15.02 2.85 -8.95
CA ALA A 84 13.70 3.43 -8.71
C ALA A 84 13.66 4.96 -8.82
N ASP A 85 14.80 5.64 -8.64
CA ASP A 85 14.91 7.10 -8.82
C ASP A 85 15.47 7.52 -10.18
N GLY A 86 15.59 6.57 -11.12
CA GLY A 86 16.00 6.79 -12.50
C GLY A 86 17.51 6.79 -12.73
N ARG A 87 18.34 6.71 -11.67
CA ARG A 87 19.81 6.62 -11.83
C ARG A 87 20.20 5.28 -12.46
N LEU A 88 21.16 5.32 -13.37
CA LEU A 88 21.75 4.13 -13.96
C LEU A 88 22.78 3.54 -12.99
N VAL A 89 22.57 2.29 -12.56
CA VAL A 89 23.38 1.63 -11.52
C VAL A 89 23.81 0.23 -11.96
N PRO A 90 24.99 -0.23 -11.51
CA PRO A 90 25.46 -1.58 -11.83
C PRO A 90 24.66 -2.63 -11.05
N VAL A 91 24.09 -3.63 -11.73
CA VAL A 91 23.35 -4.74 -11.09
C VAL A 91 24.27 -5.84 -10.57
N VAL A 92 25.56 -5.75 -10.89
CA VAL A 92 26.63 -6.62 -10.39
C VAL A 92 27.91 -5.80 -10.17
N PRO A 93 28.86 -6.26 -9.34
CA PRO A 93 30.14 -5.57 -9.19
C PRO A 93 30.85 -5.36 -10.54
N ARG A 94 31.19 -4.10 -10.85
CA ARG A 94 31.76 -3.66 -12.14
C ARG A 94 30.85 -3.91 -13.35
N GLY A 95 29.52 -3.86 -13.15
CA GLY A 95 28.53 -4.06 -14.20
C GLY A 95 28.73 -3.19 -15.44
N GLN A 96 29.23 -1.96 -15.27
CA GLN A 96 29.54 -1.06 -16.40
C GLN A 96 30.61 -1.61 -17.36
N SER A 97 31.45 -2.55 -16.91
CA SER A 97 32.52 -3.15 -17.71
C SER A 97 32.12 -4.49 -18.33
N ILE A 98 30.92 -4.99 -18.01
CA ILE A 98 30.40 -6.26 -18.53
C ILE A 98 29.40 -5.91 -19.62
N SER A 99 29.78 -6.12 -20.88
CA SER A 99 28.87 -5.91 -22.01
C SER A 99 27.68 -6.86 -21.92
N LEU A 100 26.48 -6.34 -22.11
CA LEU A 100 25.28 -7.16 -22.28
C LEU A 100 25.31 -7.76 -23.69
N THR A 101 25.13 -9.07 -23.81
CA THR A 101 25.14 -9.79 -25.08
C THR A 101 23.97 -10.76 -25.13
N PHE A 102 23.66 -11.27 -26.33
CA PHE A 102 22.63 -12.28 -26.50
C PHE A 102 22.88 -13.52 -25.63
N SER A 103 24.13 -13.94 -25.42
CA SER A 103 24.46 -15.16 -24.67
C SER A 103 24.38 -14.99 -23.15
N ASN A 104 24.63 -13.80 -22.61
CA ASN A 104 24.61 -13.53 -21.17
C ASN A 104 23.33 -12.82 -20.68
N ARG A 105 22.35 -12.60 -21.56
CA ARG A 105 21.09 -11.90 -21.25
C ARG A 105 20.31 -12.50 -20.08
N THR A 106 20.33 -13.83 -19.93
CA THR A 106 19.65 -14.52 -18.83
C THR A 106 20.27 -14.12 -17.48
N GLU A 107 21.60 -14.13 -17.38
CA GLU A 107 22.29 -13.67 -16.17
C GLU A 107 22.00 -12.21 -15.88
N TYR A 108 21.99 -11.35 -16.92
CA TYR A 108 21.62 -9.94 -16.74
C TYR A 108 20.22 -9.79 -16.16
N VAL A 109 19.22 -10.50 -16.72
CA VAL A 109 17.82 -10.43 -16.27
C VAL A 109 17.71 -10.89 -14.82
N GLU A 110 18.34 -12.01 -14.45
CA GLU A 110 18.35 -12.51 -13.07
C GLU A 110 18.93 -11.47 -12.10
N ARG A 111 20.07 -10.84 -12.44
CA ARG A 111 20.73 -9.85 -11.58
C ARG A 111 19.98 -8.53 -11.51
N ALA A 112 19.36 -8.11 -12.62
CA ALA A 112 18.54 -6.90 -12.64
C ALA A 112 17.25 -7.08 -11.83
N LEU A 113 16.63 -8.27 -11.91
CA LEU A 113 15.49 -8.64 -11.08
C LEU A 113 15.86 -8.64 -9.60
N ASP A 114 16.94 -9.34 -9.23
CA ASP A 114 17.43 -9.42 -7.85
C ASP A 114 17.74 -8.03 -7.28
N TYR A 115 18.42 -7.18 -8.06
CA TYR A 115 18.67 -5.78 -7.69
C TYR A 115 17.37 -5.02 -7.41
N ARG A 116 16.36 -5.10 -8.30
CA ARG A 116 15.11 -4.34 -8.14
C ARG A 116 14.29 -4.80 -6.93
N LEU A 117 14.32 -6.10 -6.62
CA LEU A 117 13.64 -6.65 -5.44
C LEU A 117 14.29 -6.19 -4.12
N HIS A 118 15.62 -6.03 -4.10
CA HIS A 118 16.38 -5.71 -2.88
C HIS A 118 16.86 -4.24 -2.79
N GLU A 119 16.44 -3.39 -3.73
CA GLU A 119 16.89 -2.00 -3.83
C GLU A 119 16.58 -1.16 -2.58
N MET A 120 15.52 -1.54 -1.84
CA MET A 120 15.01 -0.79 -0.69
C MET A 120 15.32 -1.44 0.67
N ASP A 121 16.11 -2.52 0.71
CA ASP A 121 16.33 -3.31 1.92
C ASP A 121 16.85 -2.47 3.09
N SER A 122 17.82 -1.59 2.82
CA SER A 122 18.40 -0.75 3.88
C SER A 122 17.37 0.22 4.50
N GLN A 123 16.44 0.72 3.69
CA GLN A 123 15.38 1.62 4.10
C GLN A 123 14.34 0.85 4.91
N VAL A 124 13.98 -0.37 4.47
CA VAL A 124 13.08 -1.26 5.20
C VAL A 124 13.68 -1.66 6.54
N ASP A 125 14.96 -2.02 6.59
CA ASP A 125 15.67 -2.35 7.84
C ASP A 125 15.64 -1.19 8.83
N ALA A 126 15.84 0.04 8.36
CA ALA A 126 15.72 1.22 9.21
C ALA A 126 14.28 1.41 9.74
N VAL A 127 13.24 1.16 8.93
CA VAL A 127 11.84 1.17 9.40
C VAL A 127 11.62 0.08 10.46
N ARG A 128 12.10 -1.15 10.22
CA ARG A 128 12.02 -2.26 11.19
C ARG A 128 12.71 -1.91 12.51
N GLU A 129 13.90 -1.29 12.46
CA GLU A 129 14.63 -0.81 13.64
C GLU A 129 13.80 0.22 14.41
N GLY A 130 13.13 1.13 13.71
CA GLY A 130 12.21 2.09 14.32
C GLY A 130 11.04 1.42 15.04
N MET A 131 10.39 0.45 14.39
CA MET A 131 9.28 -0.31 14.97
C MET A 131 9.71 -1.09 16.23
N ALA A 132 10.92 -1.65 16.20
CA ALA A 132 11.53 -2.44 17.27
C ALA A 132 11.65 -1.68 18.61
N THR A 133 11.66 -0.34 18.56
CA THR A 133 11.77 0.51 19.76
C THR A 133 10.54 0.44 20.68
N ILE A 134 9.40 -0.02 20.17
CA ILE A 134 8.12 -0.04 20.88
C ILE A 134 7.48 -1.43 20.81
N ILE A 135 7.63 -2.16 19.70
CA ILE A 135 7.04 -3.47 19.47
C ILE A 135 8.15 -4.51 19.37
N PRO A 136 8.05 -5.67 20.05
CA PRO A 136 9.02 -6.74 19.92
C PRO A 136 9.18 -7.21 18.48
N VAL A 137 10.41 -7.19 17.96
CA VAL A 137 10.77 -7.60 16.59
C VAL A 137 10.21 -8.98 16.20
N PRO A 138 10.24 -10.02 17.06
CA PRO A 138 9.70 -11.33 16.69
C PRO A 138 8.23 -11.31 16.31
N LEU A 139 7.43 -10.36 16.84
CA LEU A 139 6.03 -10.24 16.47
C LEU A 139 5.86 -9.80 15.01
N LEU A 140 6.78 -9.01 14.47
CA LEU A 140 6.70 -8.54 13.08
C LEU A 140 6.83 -9.71 12.10
N SER A 141 7.71 -10.67 12.41
CA SER A 141 7.95 -11.85 11.58
C SER A 141 6.86 -12.93 11.70
N LEU A 142 5.93 -12.80 12.64
CA LEU A 142 4.77 -13.71 12.78
C LEU A 142 3.54 -13.23 12.01
N LEU A 143 3.53 -11.97 11.57
CA LEU A 143 2.41 -11.36 10.88
C LEU A 143 2.52 -11.59 9.37
N THR A 144 1.36 -11.72 8.72
CA THR A 144 1.31 -11.55 7.26
C THR A 144 1.46 -10.09 6.88
N ALA A 145 1.90 -9.82 5.64
CA ALA A 145 1.97 -8.48 5.08
C ALA A 145 0.64 -7.70 5.24
N GLN A 146 -0.48 -8.37 4.93
CA GLN A 146 -1.82 -7.81 5.08
C GLN A 146 -2.18 -7.50 6.54
N GLN A 147 -1.84 -8.40 7.48
CA GLN A 147 -2.11 -8.18 8.89
C GLN A 147 -1.30 -6.99 9.43
N LEU A 148 -0.03 -6.87 9.03
CA LEU A 148 0.80 -5.75 9.43
C LEU A 148 0.24 -4.43 8.87
N GLU A 149 -0.13 -4.39 7.59
CA GLU A 149 -0.80 -3.21 7.00
C GLU A 149 -2.05 -2.85 7.79
N GLN A 150 -2.92 -3.81 8.10
CA GLN A 150 -4.15 -3.55 8.86
C GLN A 150 -3.87 -3.02 10.27
N LEU A 151 -2.80 -3.47 10.93
CA LEU A 151 -2.44 -2.94 12.25
C LEU A 151 -1.92 -1.49 12.18
N VAL A 152 -1.22 -1.13 11.09
CA VAL A 152 -0.67 0.21 10.90
C VAL A 152 -1.70 1.19 10.34
N CYS A 153 -2.44 0.78 9.31
CA CYS A 153 -3.31 1.63 8.50
C CYS A 153 -4.80 1.43 8.78
N GLY A 154 -5.19 0.33 9.42
CA GLY A 154 -6.60 -0.03 9.57
C GLY A 154 -7.15 -0.73 8.33
N LEU A 155 -8.44 -1.06 8.39
CA LEU A 155 -9.13 -1.81 7.34
C LEU A 155 -9.34 -0.93 6.09
N PRO A 156 -8.90 -1.40 4.91
CA PRO A 156 -9.09 -0.67 3.66
C PRO A 156 -10.56 -0.68 3.21
N GLU A 157 -11.31 -1.72 3.56
CA GLU A 157 -12.73 -1.83 3.24
C GLU A 157 -13.60 -1.22 4.34
N VAL A 158 -14.53 -0.35 3.92
CA VAL A 158 -15.52 0.27 4.82
C VAL A 158 -16.81 -0.55 4.78
N SER A 159 -16.92 -1.51 5.70
CA SER A 159 -18.15 -2.32 5.87
C SER A 159 -19.29 -1.47 6.43
N VAL A 160 -20.45 -1.55 5.77
CA VAL A 160 -21.67 -0.90 6.23
C VAL A 160 -22.18 -1.54 7.54
N GLU A 161 -22.06 -2.87 7.70
CA GLU A 161 -22.45 -3.51 8.96
C GLU A 161 -21.59 -3.04 10.13
N MET A 162 -20.31 -2.78 9.88
CA MET A 162 -19.41 -2.21 10.87
C MET A 162 -19.82 -0.79 11.25
N LEU A 163 -20.12 0.06 10.25
CA LEU A 163 -20.64 1.41 10.50
C LEU A 163 -21.94 1.39 11.32
N LYS A 164 -22.86 0.46 11.03
CA LYS A 164 -24.11 0.26 11.80
C LYS A 164 -23.85 -0.07 13.28
N LYS A 165 -22.78 -0.80 13.61
CA LYS A 165 -22.40 -1.08 15.02
C LYS A 165 -21.80 0.14 15.74
N LEU A 166 -21.32 1.10 14.97
CA LEU A 166 -20.58 2.27 15.45
C LEU A 166 -21.41 3.54 15.48
N VAL A 167 -22.58 3.57 14.87
CA VAL A 167 -23.44 4.76 14.90
C VAL A 167 -24.09 4.93 16.27
N ARG A 168 -24.37 6.19 16.63
CA ARG A 168 -25.31 6.55 17.70
C ARG A 168 -26.44 7.40 17.13
N TYR A 169 -27.68 7.01 17.38
CA TYR A 169 -28.84 7.79 16.98
C TYR A 169 -29.22 8.78 18.08
N ARG A 170 -29.54 10.02 17.72
CA ARG A 170 -30.12 11.04 18.61
C ARG A 170 -31.40 11.58 17.99
N ASP A 171 -32.47 11.59 18.77
CA ASP A 171 -33.80 12.10 18.36
C ASP A 171 -34.37 11.41 17.11
N ILE A 172 -33.86 10.22 16.80
CA ILE A 172 -34.30 9.31 15.74
C ILE A 172 -33.98 7.88 16.17
N THR A 173 -34.69 6.90 15.63
CA THR A 173 -34.46 5.48 15.91
C THR A 173 -34.00 4.74 14.65
N GLU A 174 -33.30 3.62 14.83
CA GLU A 174 -32.81 2.79 13.73
C GLU A 174 -33.94 2.29 12.80
N ASN A 175 -35.15 2.16 13.33
CA ASN A 175 -36.33 1.71 12.59
C ASN A 175 -37.00 2.80 11.75
N HIS A 176 -36.58 4.06 11.89
CA HIS A 176 -37.15 5.18 11.16
C HIS A 176 -36.86 5.05 9.65
N GLN A 177 -37.83 5.35 8.79
CA GLN A 177 -37.72 5.17 7.34
C GLN A 177 -36.48 5.87 6.74
N LEU A 178 -36.21 7.11 7.15
CA LEU A 178 -35.01 7.84 6.72
C LEU A 178 -33.69 7.14 7.08
N ILE A 179 -33.63 6.43 8.22
CA ILE A 179 -32.44 5.67 8.61
C ILE A 179 -32.28 4.43 7.73
N ARG A 180 -33.38 3.74 7.40
CA ARG A 180 -33.35 2.60 6.47
C ARG A 180 -32.84 3.03 5.11
N TRP A 181 -33.41 4.08 4.52
CA TRP A 181 -32.95 4.63 3.24
C TRP A 181 -31.49 5.06 3.28
N PHE A 182 -31.05 5.72 4.37
CA PHE A 182 -29.65 6.09 4.54
C PHE A 182 -28.71 4.89 4.46
N TRP A 183 -29.06 3.78 5.11
CA TRP A 183 -28.24 2.58 5.09
C TRP A 183 -28.32 1.82 3.76
N GLU A 184 -29.50 1.73 3.15
CA GLU A 184 -29.70 1.16 1.81
C GLU A 184 -28.82 1.89 0.78
N SER A 185 -28.80 3.23 0.81
CA SER A 185 -27.92 4.01 -0.07
C SER A 185 -26.43 3.73 0.18
N LEU A 186 -26.00 3.61 1.44
CA LEU A 186 -24.60 3.27 1.75
C LEU A 186 -24.23 1.84 1.31
N GLU A 187 -25.18 0.91 1.29
CA GLU A 187 -24.98 -0.45 0.77
C GLU A 187 -24.80 -0.45 -0.75
N GLU A 188 -25.44 0.46 -1.47
CA GLU A 188 -25.27 0.63 -2.92
C GLU A 188 -23.95 1.31 -3.31
N PHE A 189 -23.32 2.05 -2.38
CA PHE A 189 -22.06 2.76 -2.63
C PHE A 189 -20.89 1.79 -2.90
N THR A 190 -19.97 2.21 -3.77
CA THR A 190 -18.66 1.55 -3.90
C THR A 190 -17.82 1.75 -2.63
N ASN A 191 -16.73 0.99 -2.47
CA ASN A 191 -15.85 1.20 -1.32
C ASN A 191 -15.24 2.60 -1.31
N GLU A 192 -14.91 3.17 -2.47
CA GLU A 192 -14.38 4.53 -2.60
C GLU A 192 -15.38 5.57 -2.09
N GLU A 193 -16.66 5.42 -2.45
CA GLU A 193 -17.74 6.29 -1.98
C GLU A 193 -17.97 6.13 -0.47
N ARG A 194 -17.90 4.91 0.06
CA ARG A 194 -17.97 4.65 1.51
C ARG A 194 -16.77 5.24 2.27
N VAL A 195 -15.57 5.23 1.68
CA VAL A 195 -14.39 5.92 2.23
C VAL A 195 -14.60 7.43 2.26
N LEU A 196 -15.17 8.02 1.21
CA LEU A 196 -15.52 9.45 1.19
C LEU A 196 -16.56 9.79 2.28
N PHE A 197 -17.57 8.94 2.46
CA PHE A 197 -18.51 9.08 3.57
C PHE A 197 -17.80 9.03 4.93
N LEU A 198 -16.92 8.04 5.16
CA LEU A 198 -16.17 7.91 6.40
C LEU A 198 -15.31 9.15 6.69
N ARG A 199 -14.65 9.70 5.66
CA ARG A 199 -13.88 10.96 5.75
C ARG A 199 -14.79 12.13 6.12
N PHE A 200 -15.97 12.22 5.51
CA PHE A 200 -16.94 13.28 5.80
C PHE A 200 -17.40 13.26 7.27
N VAL A 201 -17.72 12.09 7.82
CA VAL A 201 -18.28 11.99 9.19
C VAL A 201 -17.24 11.91 10.30
N SER A 202 -16.01 11.51 9.99
CA SER A 202 -14.98 11.22 11.00
C SER A 202 -13.58 11.74 10.70
N GLY A 203 -13.35 12.27 9.50
CA GLY A 203 -12.02 12.66 9.01
C GLY A 203 -11.08 11.48 8.71
N ARG A 204 -11.56 10.23 8.76
CA ARG A 204 -10.75 9.02 8.58
C ARG A 204 -10.94 8.40 7.20
N SER A 205 -9.86 7.88 6.63
CA SER A 205 -9.87 7.15 5.36
C SER A 205 -10.10 5.64 5.54
N ARG A 206 -9.86 5.11 6.75
CA ARG A 206 -9.92 3.66 7.05
C ARG A 206 -10.60 3.40 8.39
N LEU A 207 -11.26 2.25 8.51
CA LEU A 207 -11.86 1.81 9.77
C LEU A 207 -10.79 1.19 10.67
N PRO A 208 -10.85 1.39 12.00
CA PRO A 208 -10.03 0.62 12.92
C PRO A 208 -10.31 -0.87 12.82
N SER A 209 -9.25 -1.67 12.97
CA SER A 209 -9.29 -3.13 12.84
C SER A 209 -10.12 -3.80 13.94
N ASN A 210 -10.30 -3.14 15.09
CA ASN A 210 -11.19 -3.58 16.16
C ASN A 210 -12.26 -2.49 16.45
N PRO A 211 -13.57 -2.83 16.41
CA PRO A 211 -14.64 -1.90 16.75
C PRO A 211 -14.52 -1.26 18.14
N ALA A 212 -13.91 -1.97 19.09
CA ALA A 212 -13.71 -1.48 20.46
C ALA A 212 -12.73 -0.28 20.52
N ASP A 213 -11.85 -0.13 19.52
CA ASP A 213 -10.84 0.92 19.48
C ASP A 213 -11.41 2.28 19.02
N ILE A 214 -12.70 2.34 18.70
CA ILE A 214 -13.38 3.55 18.24
C ILE A 214 -13.89 4.33 19.45
N SER A 215 -13.08 5.29 19.90
CA SER A 215 -13.42 6.15 21.03
C SER A 215 -14.56 7.12 20.75
N GLN A 216 -14.74 7.55 19.50
CA GLN A 216 -15.80 8.47 19.08
C GLN A 216 -16.66 7.82 17.99
N LYS A 217 -17.88 7.48 18.38
CA LYS A 217 -18.94 6.99 17.49
C LYS A 217 -19.56 8.16 16.72
N PHE A 218 -19.69 8.02 15.40
CA PHE A 218 -20.40 9.02 14.59
C PHE A 218 -21.90 9.00 14.92
N GLN A 219 -22.56 10.13 14.72
CA GLN A 219 -23.94 10.33 15.18
C GLN A 219 -24.86 10.69 14.02
N ILE A 220 -26.05 10.12 14.02
CA ILE A 220 -27.14 10.56 13.15
C ILE A 220 -28.16 11.26 14.04
N ILE A 221 -28.40 12.53 13.74
CA ILE A 221 -29.24 13.43 14.54
C ILE A 221 -30.35 13.95 13.64
N LYS A 222 -31.59 13.87 14.11
CA LYS A 222 -32.70 14.58 13.45
C LYS A 222 -32.61 16.07 13.78
N VAL A 223 -32.38 16.90 12.77
CA VAL A 223 -32.37 18.36 12.92
C VAL A 223 -33.67 18.89 12.35
N ASP A 224 -34.59 19.30 13.22
CA ASP A 224 -35.79 20.01 12.79
C ASP A 224 -35.38 21.42 12.35
N ARG A 225 -35.60 21.74 11.08
CA ARG A 225 -35.47 23.14 10.62
C ARG A 225 -36.57 23.94 11.30
N VAL A 226 -36.19 24.85 12.20
CA VAL A 226 -37.09 25.91 12.67
C VAL A 226 -37.53 26.69 11.45
N ARG A 227 -38.77 26.50 11.01
CA ARG A 227 -39.38 27.41 10.04
C ARG A 227 -39.61 28.70 10.80
N HIS A 228 -38.79 29.72 10.54
CA HIS A 228 -39.20 31.09 10.87
C HIS A 228 -40.46 31.36 10.06
N HIS A 229 -41.63 31.21 10.69
CA HIS A 229 -42.81 31.92 10.22
C HIS A 229 -42.50 33.39 10.49
N SER A 230 -42.14 34.11 9.43
CA SER A 230 -42.35 35.54 9.35
C SER A 230 -43.86 35.76 9.33
N GLU A 231 -44.48 35.63 10.50
CA GLU A 231 -45.74 36.29 10.83
C GLU A 231 -45.35 37.40 11.80
N ASP A 232 -45.25 38.62 11.29
CA ASP A 232 -45.73 39.81 11.97
C ASP A 232 -45.71 41.00 10.99
N LEU A 233 -46.94 41.51 10.76
CA LEU A 233 -47.40 42.74 10.09
C LEU A 233 -47.63 42.69 8.56
#